data_AF-A0A258VC15-F1
#
_entry.id   AF-A0A258VC15-F1
#
_cell.length_a   1.000
_cell.length_b   1.000
_cell.length_c   1.000
_cell.angle_alpha   90.00
_cell.angle_beta   90.00
_cell.angle_gamma   90.00
#
_symmetry.space_group_name_H-M   'P 1'
#
loop_
_entity.id
_entity.type
_entity.pdbx_description
1 polymer ?
#
loop_
_entity_poly.entity_id
_entity_poly.type
_entity_poly.pdbx_seq_one_letter_code
_entity_poly.pdbx_strand_id
1 'polypeptide(L)'
;MSRSHQFSYELPYSHVESTDKTGIGDVKLNYRYDIYGNEKFTKTGKFEDGLGAGVNAYEASLVTSIKITEKWLQHWNVGATYSPKAKIASGDTADNNKYFWNLSNVYLITDSFNFMLEFASSQKETTIGKDKTEWGSQLIVSPSIRYGFDCDEWQIVPGLALPSTIGPNPGTENQTLVYLSIEGKLW
;
A
#
# COMPACT_ATOMS: atom_id res chain seq x y z
N MET A 1 -20.37 15.01 9.62
CA MET A 1 -19.37 16.11 9.60
C MET A 1 -18.18 15.63 8.78
N SER A 2 -18.04 16.11 7.54
CA SER A 2 -16.93 15.70 6.65
C SER A 2 -15.64 16.33 7.17
N ARG A 3 -14.66 15.52 7.54
CA ARG A 3 -13.37 16.01 8.02
C ARG A 3 -12.44 16.12 6.82
N SER A 4 -12.42 17.29 6.18
CA SER A 4 -11.69 17.53 4.94
C SER A 4 -10.18 17.25 5.02
N HIS A 5 -9.62 17.14 6.22
CA HIS A 5 -8.21 16.87 6.46
C HIS A 5 -8.04 15.74 7.47
N GLN A 6 -7.24 14.75 7.13
CA GLN A 6 -6.85 13.66 8.01
C GLN A 6 -5.32 13.57 8.08
N PHE A 7 -4.78 13.68 9.29
CA PHE A 7 -3.37 13.46 9.58
C PHE A 7 -3.23 12.15 10.35
N SER A 8 -2.26 11.32 9.98
CA SER A 8 -1.95 10.05 10.63
C SER A 8 -0.44 9.79 10.59
N TYR A 9 0.05 8.94 11.48
CA TYR A 9 1.44 8.50 11.51
C TYR A 9 1.50 6.99 11.72
N GLU A 10 2.49 6.34 11.13
CA GLU A 10 2.76 4.90 11.22
C GLU A 10 4.16 4.71 11.80
N LEU A 11 4.25 3.90 12.85
CA LEU A 11 5.51 3.53 13.52
C LEU A 11 5.69 2.01 13.35
N PRO A 12 6.37 1.55 12.29
CA PRO A 12 6.58 0.12 12.09
C PRO A 12 7.60 -0.39 13.11
N TYR A 13 7.26 -1.45 13.84
CA TYR A 13 8.17 -2.19 14.70
C TYR A 13 8.32 -3.59 14.13
N SER A 14 9.56 -4.01 13.88
CA SER A 14 9.84 -5.28 13.19
C SER A 14 11.07 -5.95 13.76
N HIS A 15 11.04 -7.28 13.73
CA HIS A 15 12.18 -8.16 13.97
C HIS A 15 12.56 -8.81 12.65
N VAL A 16 13.85 -8.72 12.28
CA VAL A 16 14.38 -9.30 11.06
C VAL A 16 15.26 -10.49 11.44
N GLU A 17 14.74 -11.71 11.23
CA GLU A 17 15.44 -12.95 11.58
C GLU A 17 16.80 -13.11 10.87
N SER A 18 16.93 -12.59 9.65
CA SER A 18 18.18 -12.70 8.88
C SER A 18 19.34 -11.88 9.46
N THR A 19 19.05 -10.89 10.30
CA THR A 19 20.06 -10.07 10.99
C THR A 19 19.98 -10.15 12.51
N ASP A 20 19.01 -10.91 13.05
CA ASP A 20 18.65 -10.98 14.47
C ASP A 20 18.49 -9.59 15.12
N LYS A 21 17.96 -8.63 14.35
CA LYS A 21 17.75 -7.25 14.81
C LYS A 21 16.27 -6.94 14.99
N THR A 22 15.96 -6.33 16.12
CA THR A 22 14.63 -5.83 16.43
C THR A 22 14.69 -4.31 16.56
N GLY A 23 13.80 -3.60 15.86
CA GLY A 23 13.81 -2.14 15.92
C GLY A 23 12.57 -1.49 15.32
N ILE A 24 12.46 -0.18 15.57
CA ILE A 24 11.50 0.69 14.90
C ILE A 24 12.08 1.04 13.53
N GLY A 25 11.32 0.77 12.47
CA GLY A 25 11.68 1.11 11.10
C GLY A 25 11.30 2.54 10.73
N ASP A 26 11.12 2.76 9.44
CA ASP A 26 10.81 4.09 8.89
C ASP A 26 9.45 4.64 9.35
N VAL A 27 9.47 5.76 10.09
CA VAL A 27 8.25 6.49 10.45
C VAL A 27 7.57 7.02 9.19
N LYS A 28 6.27 6.78 9.03
CA LYS A 28 5.50 7.40 7.95
C LYS A 28 4.56 8.44 8.51
N LEU A 29 4.57 9.63 7.93
CA LEU A 29 3.56 10.64 8.19
C LEU A 29 2.63 10.67 6.97
N ASN A 30 1.35 10.70 7.22
CA ASN A 30 0.33 10.62 6.20
C ASN A 30 -0.61 11.81 6.40
N TYR A 31 -0.60 12.69 5.43
CA TYR A 31 -1.62 13.72 5.30
C TYR A 31 -2.60 13.29 4.22
N ARG A 32 -3.87 13.59 4.41
CA ARG A 32 -4.93 13.27 3.47
C ARG A 32 -5.88 14.44 3.40
N TYR A 33 -6.21 14.84 2.19
CA TYR A 33 -7.14 15.92 1.93
C TYR A 33 -8.31 15.39 1.11
N ASP A 34 -9.54 15.51 1.61
CA ASP A 34 -10.74 14.99 0.93
C ASP A 34 -11.24 15.98 -0.14
N ILE A 35 -10.40 16.29 -1.12
CA ILE A 35 -10.82 16.91 -2.39
C ILE A 35 -10.22 16.10 -3.51
N TYR A 36 -10.92 15.04 -3.89
CA TYR A 36 -10.60 14.19 -5.04
C TYR A 36 -9.18 13.58 -5.09
N GLY A 37 -8.28 13.79 -4.10
CA GLY A 37 -6.93 13.20 -4.05
C GLY A 37 -6.15 13.38 -2.75
N ASN A 38 -5.20 12.46 -2.48
CA ASN A 38 -4.43 12.45 -1.25
C ASN A 38 -2.96 12.88 -1.48
N GLU A 39 -2.45 13.79 -0.66
CA GLU A 39 -1.02 14.11 -0.63
C GLU A 39 -0.38 13.49 0.61
N LYS A 40 0.33 12.37 0.45
CA LYS A 40 1.06 11.77 1.57
C LYS A 40 2.43 12.45 1.72
N PHE A 41 3.00 12.43 2.92
CA PHE A 41 4.30 13.03 3.20
C PHE A 41 5.09 12.12 4.12
N THR A 42 5.71 11.08 3.57
CA THR A 42 6.50 10.16 4.40
C THR A 42 7.82 10.84 4.84
N LYS A 43 8.14 10.82 6.14
CA LYS A 43 9.41 11.29 6.71
C LYS A 43 10.09 10.13 7.43
N THR A 44 10.90 9.37 6.71
CA THR A 44 11.53 8.15 7.21
C THR A 44 12.72 8.43 8.14
N GLY A 45 12.88 7.54 9.12
CA GLY A 45 13.90 7.58 10.16
C GLY A 45 15.21 6.88 9.77
N LYS A 46 16.10 6.69 10.74
CA LYS A 46 17.53 6.38 10.55
C LYS A 46 17.83 4.96 10.00
N PHE A 47 18.91 4.92 9.23
CA PHE A 47 19.50 3.86 8.40
C PHE A 47 20.24 2.71 9.11
N GLU A 48 20.43 2.71 10.44
CA GLU A 48 21.56 1.95 11.01
C GLU A 48 21.41 0.42 11.06
N ASP A 49 20.23 -0.16 10.79
CA ASP A 49 20.00 -1.59 11.05
C ASP A 49 19.35 -2.43 9.92
N GLY A 50 19.17 -1.88 8.72
CA GLY A 50 18.55 -2.61 7.59
C GLY A 50 17.02 -2.69 7.64
N LEU A 51 16.39 -1.86 8.49
CA LEU A 51 14.94 -1.78 8.71
C LEU A 51 14.26 -0.64 7.93
N GLY A 52 15.02 0.07 7.08
CA GLY A 52 14.56 1.23 6.31
C GLY A 52 15.56 1.63 5.24
N ALA A 53 15.12 2.41 4.25
CA ALA A 53 15.99 2.87 3.15
C ALA A 53 16.97 3.99 3.59
N GLY A 54 16.84 4.49 4.82
CA GLY A 54 17.71 5.53 5.39
C GLY A 54 17.56 6.92 4.78
N VAL A 55 16.49 7.12 4.02
CA VAL A 55 16.29 8.28 3.14
C VAL A 55 14.86 8.75 3.21
N ASN A 56 14.67 10.05 3.43
CA ASN A 56 13.38 10.73 3.38
C ASN A 56 12.72 10.55 2.02
N ALA A 57 11.70 9.70 1.93
CA ALA A 57 10.95 9.46 0.70
C ALA A 57 9.65 10.27 0.67
N TYR A 58 9.41 11.02 -0.40
CA TYR A 58 8.21 11.83 -0.58
C TYR A 58 7.24 11.08 -1.49
N GLU A 59 6.01 10.81 -1.06
CA GLU A 59 5.00 10.08 -1.84
C GLU A 59 3.73 10.90 -2.03
N ALA A 60 3.32 11.19 -3.26
CA ALA A 60 2.00 11.77 -3.54
C ALA A 60 1.08 10.70 -4.14
N SER A 61 -0.21 10.65 -3.74
CA SER A 61 -1.12 9.59 -4.21
C SER A 61 -2.59 10.03 -4.33
N LEU A 62 -3.09 10.11 -5.55
CA LEU A 62 -4.49 10.35 -5.86
C LEU A 62 -5.34 9.09 -5.56
N VAL A 63 -6.27 9.15 -4.60
CA VAL A 63 -7.24 8.08 -4.35
C VAL A 63 -8.65 8.56 -4.62
N THR A 64 -9.37 7.85 -5.48
CA THR A 64 -10.77 8.15 -5.80
C THR A 64 -11.60 6.88 -5.87
N SER A 65 -12.90 7.03 -5.64
CA SER A 65 -13.87 5.94 -5.72
C SER A 65 -15.02 6.36 -6.62
N ILE A 66 -15.34 5.54 -7.61
CA ILE A 66 -16.34 5.85 -8.64
C ILE A 66 -17.37 4.74 -8.64
N LYS A 67 -18.63 5.09 -8.38
CA LYS A 67 -19.76 4.19 -8.57
C LYS A 67 -20.10 4.14 -10.06
N ILE A 68 -19.84 3.01 -10.70
CA ILE A 68 -20.11 2.82 -12.14
C ILE A 68 -21.59 2.46 -12.34
N THR A 69 -22.12 1.55 -11.52
CA THR A 69 -23.54 1.17 -11.50
C THR A 69 -23.98 0.90 -10.05
N GLU A 70 -25.23 0.49 -9.83
CA GLU A 70 -25.70 0.06 -8.52
C GLU A 70 -24.93 -1.13 -7.95
N LYS A 71 -24.38 -2.00 -8.81
CA LYS A 71 -23.64 -3.20 -8.40
C LYS A 71 -22.13 -3.12 -8.64
N TRP A 72 -21.64 -2.05 -9.27
CA TRP A 72 -20.23 -1.91 -9.63
C TRP A 72 -19.64 -0.63 -9.05
N LEU A 73 -18.59 -0.79 -8.26
CA LEU A 73 -17.79 0.27 -7.67
C LEU A 73 -16.32 0.07 -8.08
N GLN A 74 -15.63 1.16 -8.36
CA GLN A 74 -14.19 1.13 -8.62
C GLN A 74 -13.45 2.03 -7.65
N HIS A 75 -12.34 1.54 -7.12
CA HIS A 75 -11.40 2.34 -6.37
C HIS A 75 -10.09 2.47 -7.14
N TRP A 76 -9.63 3.70 -7.29
CA TRP A 76 -8.39 4.05 -7.96
C TRP A 76 -7.43 4.64 -6.94
N ASN A 77 -6.17 4.24 -6.99
CA ASN A 77 -5.10 4.81 -6.19
C ASN A 77 -3.84 4.92 -7.05
N VAL A 78 -3.49 6.13 -7.48
CA VAL A 78 -2.35 6.39 -8.36
C VAL A 78 -1.38 7.29 -7.63
N GLY A 79 -0.09 7.00 -7.68
CA GLY A 79 0.88 7.82 -6.98
C GLY A 79 2.30 7.70 -7.50
N ALA A 80 3.13 8.58 -6.96
CA ALA A 80 4.56 8.64 -7.23
C ALA A 80 5.31 8.83 -5.92
N THR A 81 6.49 8.20 -5.81
CA THR A 81 7.41 8.35 -4.70
C THR A 81 8.76 8.82 -5.22
N TYR A 82 9.38 9.79 -4.55
CA TYR A 82 10.74 10.25 -4.80
C TYR A 82 11.60 10.00 -3.57
N SER A 83 12.70 9.27 -3.73
CA SER A 83 13.63 8.89 -2.65
C SER A 83 15.06 9.36 -2.99
N PRO A 84 15.49 10.55 -2.50
CA PRO A 84 16.79 11.12 -2.81
C PRO A 84 17.94 10.38 -2.10
N LYS A 85 19.01 10.04 -2.82
CA LYS A 85 20.20 9.36 -2.27
C LYS A 85 19.91 8.01 -1.59
N ALA A 86 18.96 7.24 -2.12
CA ALA A 86 18.71 5.86 -1.72
C ALA A 86 20.03 5.06 -1.73
N LYS A 87 20.31 4.36 -0.63
CA LYS A 87 21.62 3.77 -0.35
C LYS A 87 21.60 2.25 -0.44
N ILE A 88 22.64 1.66 -1.04
CA ILE A 88 22.87 0.21 -1.05
C ILE A 88 23.95 -0.20 -0.05
N ALA A 89 24.07 -1.53 0.18
CA ALA A 89 25.01 -2.11 1.13
C ALA A 89 26.48 -1.73 0.87
N SER A 90 26.87 -1.50 -0.39
CA SER A 90 28.22 -1.04 -0.76
C SER A 90 28.52 0.39 -0.31
N GLY A 91 27.50 1.16 0.07
CA GLY A 91 27.61 2.57 0.45
C GLY A 91 27.26 3.55 -0.67
N ASP A 92 27.11 3.07 -1.90
CA ASP A 92 26.69 3.89 -3.04
C ASP A 92 25.26 4.41 -2.90
N THR A 93 25.01 5.58 -3.48
CA THR A 93 23.71 6.24 -3.45
C THR A 93 23.26 6.68 -4.83
N ALA A 94 21.96 6.68 -5.08
CA ALA A 94 21.33 7.34 -6.23
C ALA A 94 19.92 7.85 -5.86
N ASP A 95 19.38 8.77 -6.64
CA ASP A 95 17.99 9.21 -6.49
C ASP A 95 17.07 8.17 -7.15
N ASN A 96 16.06 7.70 -6.43
CA ASN A 96 15.13 6.68 -6.93
C ASN A 96 13.71 7.23 -7.05
N ASN A 97 13.10 7.01 -8.21
CA ASN A 97 11.69 7.26 -8.46
C ASN A 97 10.88 5.97 -8.41
N LYS A 98 9.63 6.08 -7.95
CA LYS A 98 8.64 5.01 -8.05
C LYS A 98 7.33 5.60 -8.54
N TYR A 99 6.67 4.89 -9.45
CA TYR A 99 5.32 5.17 -9.87
C TYR A 99 4.46 3.95 -9.57
N PHE A 100 3.25 4.16 -9.08
CA PHE A 100 2.33 3.06 -8.82
C PHE A 100 0.91 3.44 -9.17
N TRP A 101 0.11 2.43 -9.49
CA TRP A 101 -1.32 2.56 -9.61
C TRP A 101 -1.98 1.28 -9.12
N ASN A 102 -3.11 1.44 -8.44
CA ASN A 102 -3.96 0.35 -7.99
C ASN A 102 -5.39 0.62 -8.45
N LEU A 103 -6.04 -0.44 -8.92
CA LEU A 103 -7.43 -0.45 -9.34
C LEU A 103 -8.13 -1.61 -8.65
N SER A 104 -9.12 -1.34 -7.81
CA SER A 104 -9.99 -2.35 -7.20
C SER A 104 -11.37 -2.27 -7.86
N ASN A 105 -11.78 -3.35 -8.52
CA ASN A 105 -13.12 -3.50 -9.09
C ASN A 105 -13.97 -4.29 -8.11
N VAL A 106 -14.99 -3.66 -7.55
CA VAL A 106 -15.88 -4.26 -6.55
C VAL A 106 -17.24 -4.52 -7.21
N TYR A 107 -17.63 -5.79 -7.23
CA TYR A 107 -18.94 -6.23 -7.65
C TYR A 107 -19.78 -6.67 -6.45
N LEU A 108 -20.91 -5.99 -6.25
CA LEU A 108 -21.87 -6.31 -5.20
C LEU A 108 -22.76 -7.46 -5.68
N ILE A 109 -22.44 -8.68 -5.25
CA ILE A 109 -23.23 -9.87 -5.59
C ILE A 109 -24.56 -9.81 -4.81
N THR A 110 -24.48 -9.47 -3.53
CA THR A 110 -25.59 -9.08 -2.66
C THR A 110 -25.21 -7.84 -1.86
N ASP A 111 -26.13 -7.31 -1.06
CA ASP A 111 -25.83 -6.17 -0.17
C ASP A 111 -24.74 -6.51 0.86
N SER A 112 -24.58 -7.79 1.20
CA SER A 112 -23.59 -8.28 2.17
C SER A 112 -22.39 -8.98 1.53
N PHE A 113 -22.51 -9.52 0.32
CA PHE A 113 -21.46 -10.32 -0.33
C PHE A 113 -20.88 -9.62 -1.55
N ASN A 114 -19.58 -9.38 -1.52
CA ASN A 114 -18.87 -8.65 -2.56
C ASN A 114 -17.73 -9.49 -3.13
N PHE A 115 -17.65 -9.53 -4.45
CA PHE A 115 -16.46 -9.99 -5.17
C PHE A 115 -15.62 -8.80 -5.57
N MET A 116 -14.31 -8.93 -5.46
CA MET A 116 -13.36 -7.86 -5.74
C MET A 116 -12.25 -8.39 -6.63
N LEU A 117 -11.83 -7.60 -7.61
CA LEU A 117 -10.67 -7.89 -8.44
C LEU A 117 -9.74 -6.69 -8.45
N GLU A 118 -8.60 -6.86 -7.79
CA GLU A 118 -7.62 -5.80 -7.60
C GLU A 118 -6.42 -5.99 -8.52
N PHE A 119 -5.98 -4.89 -9.11
CA PHE A 119 -4.76 -4.77 -9.88
C PHE A 119 -3.87 -3.77 -9.18
N ALA A 120 -2.62 -4.13 -8.93
CA ALA A 120 -1.63 -3.24 -8.35
C ALA A 120 -0.36 -3.29 -9.18
N SER A 121 0.04 -2.18 -9.79
CA SER A 121 1.27 -2.08 -10.55
C SER A 121 2.20 -1.07 -9.93
N SER A 122 3.49 -1.36 -9.97
CA SER A 122 4.52 -0.38 -9.64
C SER A 122 5.72 -0.51 -10.57
N GLN A 123 6.29 0.63 -10.92
CA GLN A 123 7.60 0.75 -11.53
C GLN A 123 8.49 1.49 -10.55
N LYS A 124 9.66 0.95 -10.24
CA LYS A 124 10.57 1.55 -9.26
C LYS A 124 12.01 1.48 -9.73
N GLU A 125 12.75 2.54 -9.45
CA GLU A 125 14.20 2.56 -9.57
C GLU A 125 14.83 1.91 -8.34
N THR A 126 15.85 1.08 -8.59
CA THR A 126 16.72 0.52 -7.56
C THR A 126 18.15 0.98 -7.84
N THR A 127 18.83 1.47 -6.81
CA THR A 127 20.23 1.88 -6.91
C THR A 127 21.10 0.65 -7.16
N ILE A 128 21.94 0.68 -8.19
CA ILE A 128 22.85 -0.42 -8.56
C ILE A 128 24.32 -0.01 -8.48
N GLY A 129 24.58 1.26 -8.16
CA GLY A 129 25.91 1.82 -7.98
C GLY A 129 25.82 3.33 -7.81
N LYS A 130 26.97 3.99 -7.66
CA LYS A 130 27.03 5.45 -7.48
C LYS A 130 26.32 6.18 -8.62
N ASP A 131 25.28 6.94 -8.26
CA ASP A 131 24.44 7.72 -9.18
C ASP A 131 23.86 6.90 -10.34
N LYS A 132 23.69 5.58 -10.13
CA LYS A 132 23.17 4.64 -11.12
C LYS A 132 21.97 3.88 -10.58
N THR A 133 20.91 3.83 -11.39
CA THR A 133 19.66 3.14 -11.09
C THR A 133 19.28 2.16 -12.19
N GLU A 134 18.45 1.18 -11.82
CA GLU A 134 17.79 0.26 -12.75
C GLU A 134 16.29 0.22 -12.48
N TRP A 135 15.48 0.21 -13.55
CA TRP A 135 14.03 0.13 -13.46
C TRP A 135 13.56 -1.32 -13.30
N GLY A 136 12.78 -1.56 -12.24
CA GLY A 136 12.00 -2.77 -12.06
C GLY A 136 10.51 -2.49 -12.19
N SER A 137 9.77 -3.44 -12.76
CA SER A 137 8.31 -3.39 -12.86
C SER A 137 7.69 -4.60 -12.18
N GLN A 138 6.55 -4.37 -11.53
CA GLN A 138 5.73 -5.41 -10.92
C GLN A 138 4.26 -5.15 -11.23
N LEU A 139 3.53 -6.22 -11.51
CA LEU A 139 2.08 -6.23 -11.56
C LEU A 139 1.57 -7.32 -10.63
N ILE A 140 0.57 -7.02 -9.82
CA ILE A 140 -0.11 -7.95 -8.93
C ILE A 140 -1.58 -7.96 -9.33
N VAL A 141 -2.16 -9.15 -9.38
CA VAL A 141 -3.60 -9.37 -9.54
C VAL A 141 -4.09 -10.14 -8.34
N SER A 142 -5.16 -9.65 -7.70
CA SER A 142 -5.69 -10.21 -6.47
C SER A 142 -7.22 -10.32 -6.57
N PRO A 143 -7.75 -11.48 -6.96
CA PRO A 143 -9.15 -11.77 -6.74
C PRO A 143 -9.40 -11.93 -5.23
N SER A 144 -10.51 -11.38 -4.77
CA SER A 144 -10.90 -11.44 -3.37
C SER A 144 -12.41 -11.42 -3.18
N ILE A 145 -12.84 -11.87 -2.01
CA ILE A 145 -14.23 -11.85 -1.57
C ILE A 145 -14.30 -11.29 -0.17
N ARG A 146 -15.42 -10.65 0.15
CA ARG A 146 -15.76 -10.23 1.51
C ARG A 146 -17.24 -10.44 1.77
N TYR A 147 -17.58 -10.71 3.03
CA TYR A 147 -18.96 -10.87 3.47
C TYR A 147 -19.20 -10.01 4.70
N GLY A 148 -20.24 -9.17 4.70
CA GLY A 148 -20.65 -8.37 5.85
C GLY A 148 -21.69 -9.09 6.69
N PHE A 149 -21.37 -9.29 7.98
CA PHE A 149 -22.31 -9.74 9.00
C PHE A 149 -22.69 -8.55 9.88
N ASP A 150 -23.97 -8.17 9.85
CA ASP A 150 -24.49 -7.13 10.73
C ASP A 150 -24.85 -7.75 12.09
N CYS A 151 -24.33 -7.17 13.16
CA CYS A 151 -24.49 -7.55 14.56
C CYS A 151 -24.85 -6.30 15.37
N ASP A 152 -26.14 -5.95 15.36
CA ASP A 152 -26.67 -4.73 15.97
C ASP A 152 -25.95 -3.45 15.49
N GLU A 153 -25.15 -2.83 16.35
CA GLU A 153 -24.39 -1.60 16.04
C GLU A 153 -23.02 -1.87 15.40
N TRP A 154 -22.69 -3.15 15.20
CA TRP A 154 -21.41 -3.62 14.69
C TRP A 154 -21.60 -4.33 13.36
N GLN A 155 -20.63 -4.17 12.48
CA GLN A 155 -20.52 -4.93 11.25
C GLN A 155 -19.18 -5.67 11.25
N ILE A 156 -19.24 -6.99 11.09
CA ILE A 156 -18.07 -7.85 11.00
C ILE A 156 -17.89 -8.24 9.54
N VAL A 157 -16.75 -7.91 8.96
CA VAL A 157 -16.45 -8.14 7.54
C VAL A 157 -15.21 -9.02 7.39
N PRO A 158 -15.34 -10.36 7.42
CA PRO A 158 -14.27 -11.23 6.96
C PRO A 158 -14.04 -11.07 5.46
N GLY A 159 -12.79 -11.21 5.06
CA GLY A 159 -12.41 -11.28 3.65
C GLY A 159 -11.23 -12.20 3.40
N LEU A 160 -11.17 -12.67 2.15
CA LEU A 160 -10.14 -13.56 1.63
C LEU A 160 -9.66 -13.01 0.29
N ALA A 161 -8.35 -12.87 0.13
CA ALA A 161 -7.72 -12.44 -1.11
C ALA A 161 -6.59 -13.39 -1.51
N LEU A 162 -6.42 -13.57 -2.83
CA LEU A 162 -5.43 -14.47 -3.41
C LEU A 162 -4.47 -13.70 -4.35
N PRO A 163 -3.64 -12.78 -3.81
CA PRO A 163 -2.73 -12.00 -4.62
C PRO A 163 -1.70 -12.87 -5.34
N SER A 164 -1.47 -12.56 -6.61
CA SER A 164 -0.49 -13.21 -7.47
C SER A 164 0.30 -12.16 -8.24
N THR A 165 1.63 -12.26 -8.21
CA THR A 165 2.51 -11.39 -9.01
C THR A 165 2.58 -11.93 -10.45
N ILE A 166 2.36 -11.06 -11.43
CA ILE A 166 2.51 -11.32 -12.86
C ILE A 166 3.81 -10.67 -13.35
N GLY A 167 4.71 -11.46 -13.94
CA GLY A 167 5.96 -10.95 -14.51
C GLY A 167 6.95 -12.05 -14.88
N PRO A 168 8.16 -11.69 -15.39
CA PRO A 168 9.18 -12.64 -15.84
C PRO A 168 9.77 -13.51 -14.72
N ASN A 169 9.80 -12.97 -13.49
CA ASN A 169 10.10 -13.70 -12.26
C ASN A 169 8.90 -13.55 -11.32
N PRO A 170 7.78 -14.23 -11.58
CA PRO A 170 6.68 -14.21 -10.64
C PRO A 170 7.19 -14.85 -9.35
N GLY A 171 7.13 -14.13 -8.23
CA GLY A 171 7.48 -14.69 -6.93
C GLY A 171 6.74 -16.03 -6.77
N THR A 172 7.45 -17.08 -6.37
CA THR A 172 7.02 -18.49 -6.40
C THR A 172 5.90 -18.85 -5.43
N GLU A 173 5.16 -17.89 -4.90
CA GLU A 173 4.29 -18.11 -3.75
C GLU A 173 2.86 -17.64 -4.03
N ASN A 174 1.94 -18.60 -4.04
CA ASN A 174 0.52 -18.33 -3.88
C ASN A 174 0.33 -17.70 -2.50
N GLN A 175 0.18 -16.38 -2.46
CA GLN A 175 -0.05 -15.66 -1.22
C GLN A 175 -1.55 -15.70 -0.91
N THR A 176 -1.88 -16.01 0.33
CA THR A 176 -3.27 -15.95 0.82
C THR A 176 -3.33 -14.88 1.90
N LEU A 177 -4.19 -13.89 1.69
CA LEU A 177 -4.46 -12.84 2.66
C LEU A 177 -5.86 -13.05 3.25
N VAL A 178 -5.92 -13.33 4.54
CA VAL A 178 -7.16 -13.38 5.31
C VAL A 178 -7.19 -12.15 6.19
N TYR A 179 -8.32 -11.43 6.19
CA TYR A 179 -8.50 -10.26 7.05
C TYR A 179 -9.89 -10.25 7.68
N LEU A 180 -10.01 -9.54 8.80
CA LEU A 180 -11.26 -9.33 9.52
C LEU A 180 -11.36 -7.83 9.83
N SER A 181 -12.36 -7.16 9.25
CA SER A 181 -12.74 -5.79 9.64
C SER A 181 -13.85 -5.86 10.67
N ILE A 182 -13.77 -5.04 11.72
CA ILE A 182 -14.84 -4.85 12.70
C ILE A 182 -15.13 -3.35 12.72
N GLU A 183 -16.30 -2.99 12.24
CA GLU A 183 -16.74 -1.61 12.09
C GLU A 183 -17.92 -1.37 13.02
N GLY A 184 -17.94 -0.27 13.75
CA GLY A 184 -19.02 0.03 14.68
C GLY A 184 -19.01 1.50 15.08
N LYS A 185 -20.13 1.97 15.61
CA LYS A 185 -20.20 3.30 16.21
C LYS A 185 -19.46 3.30 17.54
N LEU A 186 -18.39 4.09 17.62
CA LEU A 186 -17.88 4.55 18.91
C LEU A 186 -18.66 5.82 19.24
N TRP A 187 -19.68 5.65 20.10
CA TRP A 187 -20.56 6.64 20.77
C TRP A 187 -21.41 7.58 19.89
#